data_AF-A0A061ID19-F1
#
_entry.id   AF-A0A061ID19-F1
#
_cell.length_a   1.000
_cell.length_b   1.000
_cell.length_c   1.000
_cell.angle_alpha   90.00
_cell.angle_beta   90.00
_cell.angle_gamma   90.00
#
_symmetry.space_group_name_H-M   'P 1'
#
loop_
_entity.id
_entity.type
_entity.pdbx_description
1 polymer ?
#
loop_
_entity_poly.entity_id
_entity_poly.type
_entity_poly.pdbx_seq_one_letter_code
_entity_poly.pdbx_strand_id
1 'polypeptide(L)' 'MFRNVEGKWLWLNNNPVSFVNWNTGDPSGERNDCVVLSSSSGFWNNIHCTSYKGFICKMPK' A
#
# COMPACT_ATOMS: atom_id res chain seq x y z
N MET A 1 -3.47 -0.60 2.37
CA MET A 1 -3.35 -1.81 1.56
C MET A 1 -2.33 -2.72 2.22
N PHE A 2 -2.51 -4.04 2.15
CA PHE A 2 -1.57 -5.02 2.71
C PHE A 2 -1.30 -6.17 1.74
N ARG A 3 -0.17 -6.85 1.89
CA ARG A 3 0.16 -8.07 1.13
C ARG A 3 -0.16 -9.32 1.95
N ASN A 4 -0.90 -10.27 1.36
CA ASN A 4 -1.26 -11.52 2.03
C ASN A 4 -0.18 -12.60 1.86
N VAL A 5 -0.38 -13.78 2.48
CA VAL A 5 0.54 -14.93 2.39
C VAL A 5 0.71 -15.51 0.99
N GLU A 6 -0.24 -15.23 0.08
CA GLU A 6 -0.15 -15.60 -1.35
C GLU A 6 0.62 -14.55 -2.18
N GLY A 7 1.14 -13.49 -1.55
CA GLY A 7 1.83 -12.40 -2.22
C GLY A 7 0.92 -11.40 -2.92
N LYS A 8 -0.40 -11.47 -2.72
CA LYS A 8 -1.38 -10.56 -3.35
C LYS A 8 -1.62 -9.32 -2.49
N TRP A 9 -1.71 -8.18 -3.15
CA TRP A 9 -2.09 -6.91 -2.53
C TRP A 9 -3.61 -6.78 -2.39
N LEU A 10 -4.07 -6.36 -1.22
CA LEU A 10 -5.49 -6.24 -0.86
C LEU A 10 -5.76 -4.92 -0.14
N TRP A 11 -6.92 -4.32 -0.43
CA TRP A 11 -7.42 -3.21 0.38
C TRP A 11 -7.91 -3.70 1.75
N LEU A 12 -7.77 -2.87 2.78
CA LEU A 12 -8.18 -3.22 4.15
C LEU A 12 -9.69 -3.46 4.29
N ASN A 13 -10.48 -2.96 3.35
CA ASN A 13 -11.93 -3.13 3.31
C ASN A 13 -12.35 -4.30 2.40
N ASN A 14 -11.44 -5.19 2.02
CA ASN A 14 -11.66 -6.33 1.13
C ASN A 14 -12.13 -5.99 -0.30
N ASN A 15 -12.08 -4.72 -0.71
CA ASN A 15 -12.34 -4.37 -2.09
C ASN A 15 -11.24 -4.91 -3.01
N PRO A 16 -11.58 -5.32 -4.25
CA PRO A 16 -10.59 -5.73 -5.23
C PRO A 16 -9.64 -4.57 -5.56
N VAL A 17 -8.36 -4.91 -5.79
CA VAL A 17 -7.37 -3.96 -6.27
C VAL A 17 -7.54 -3.82 -7.79
N SER A 18 -8.15 -2.73 -8.23
CA SER A 18 -8.32 -2.40 -9.65
C SER A 18 -7.29 -1.41 -10.19
N PHE A 19 -6.53 -0.77 -9.30
CA PHE A 19 -5.55 0.26 -9.64
C PHE A 19 -4.38 0.24 -8.65
N VAL A 20 -3.18 0.45 -9.18
CA VAL A 20 -1.94 0.65 -8.43
C VAL A 20 -1.14 1.78 -9.07
N ASN A 21 -0.41 2.53 -8.25
CA ASN A 21 0.49 3.58 -8.72
C ASN A 21 1.87 3.45 -8.07
N TRP A 22 2.51 2.30 -8.24
CA TRP A 22 3.81 2.03 -7.63
C TRP A 22 4.89 2.98 -8.13
N ASN A 23 5.78 3.36 -7.23
CA ASN A 23 7.01 4.03 -7.61
C ASN A 23 7.95 3.06 -8.34
N THR A 24 8.91 3.58 -9.09
CA THR A 24 9.92 2.75 -9.73
C THR A 24 10.69 1.93 -8.68
N GLY A 25 10.71 0.60 -8.84
CA GLY A 25 11.35 -0.33 -7.89
C GLY A 25 10.41 -0.89 -6.83
N ASP A 26 9.16 -0.42 -6.76
CA ASP A 26 8.13 -0.92 -5.86
C ASP A 26 7.07 -1.77 -6.60
N PRO A 27 6.46 -2.75 -5.91
CA PRO A 27 6.81 -3.21 -4.57
C PRO A 27 8.15 -3.96 -4.55
N SER A 28 8.98 -3.68 -3.56
CA SER A 28 10.22 -4.41 -3.32
C SER A 28 9.95 -5.84 -2.80
N GLY A 29 10.90 -6.75 -3.04
CA GLY A 29 10.80 -8.16 -2.61
C GLY A 29 10.95 -8.39 -1.11
N GLU A 30 11.31 -7.36 -0.33
CA GLU A 30 11.44 -7.46 1.13
C GLU A 30 10.08 -7.68 1.82
N ARG A 31 10.10 -8.08 3.10
CA ARG A 31 8.88 -8.19 3.95
C ARG A 31 8.34 -6.80 4.35
N ASN A 32 7.98 -6.04 3.34
CA ASN A 32 7.35 -4.74 3.38
C ASN A 32 5.91 -4.91 2.91
N ASP A 33 5.03 -5.26 3.84
CA ASP A 33 3.66 -5.68 3.53
C ASP A 33 2.63 -4.55 3.70
N CYS A 34 3.06 -3.31 3.95
CA CYS A 34 2.21 -2.12 4.02
C CYS A 34 2.57 -1.11 2.93
N VAL A 35 1.63 -0.21 2.60
CA VAL A 35 1.80 0.78 1.52
C VAL A 35 1.68 2.18 2.06
N VAL A 36 2.59 3.07 1.63
CA VAL A 36 2.51 4.51 1.86
C VAL A 36 2.43 5.23 0.52
N LEU A 37 1.73 6.37 0.50
CA LEU A 37 1.67 7.28 -0.63
C LEU A 37 2.61 8.46 -0.39
N SER A 38 3.43 8.78 -1.39
CA SER A 38 4.19 10.02 -1.43
C SER A 38 3.24 11.20 -1.70
N SER A 39 3.15 12.15 -0.78
CA SER A 39 2.27 13.31 -0.94
C SER A 39 2.72 14.27 -2.04
N SER A 40 4.00 14.25 -2.42
CA SER A 40 4.55 15.12 -3.46
C SER A 40 4.34 14.59 -4.88
N SER A 41 4.32 13.28 -5.07
CA SER A 41 4.21 12.65 -6.40
C SER A 41 2.97 11.79 -6.61
N GLY A 42 2.31 11.36 -5.54
CA GLY A 42 1.19 10.42 -5.59
C GLY A 42 1.58 8.96 -5.86
N PHE A 43 2.87 8.65 -6.03
CA PHE A 43 3.37 7.29 -6.17
C PHE A 43 3.40 6.55 -4.83
N TRP A 44 3.32 5.22 -4.90
CA TRP A 44 3.22 4.33 -3.76
C TRP A 44 4.52 3.57 -3.54
N ASN A 45 4.92 3.40 -2.28
CA ASN A 45 6.03 2.56 -1.89
C ASN A 45 5.56 1.51 -0.89
N ASN A 46 6.13 0.31 -0.94
CA ASN A 46 5.91 -0.67 0.12
C ASN A 46 6.92 -0.48 1.25
N ILE A 47 6.44 -0.53 2.50
CA ILE A 47 7.23 -0.27 3.70
C ILE A 47 6.91 -1.29 4.79
N HIS A 48 7.78 -1.36 5.80
CA HIS A 48 7.47 -2.08 7.04
C HIS A 48 6.23 -1.47 7.71
N CYS A 49 5.27 -2.31 8.05
CA CYS A 49 4.02 -1.91 8.71
C CYS A 49 4.22 -1.24 10.07
N THR A 50 5.37 -1.47 10.72
CA THR A 50 5.74 -0.85 12.00
C THR A 50 6.23 0.59 11.87
N SER A 51 6.37 1.10 10.65
CA SER A 51 6.80 2.48 10.41
C SER A 51 5.72 3.48 10.81
N TYR A 52 6.07 4.46 11.65
CA TYR A 52 5.17 5.57 11.99
C TYR A 52 5.02 6.54 10.81
N LYS A 53 3.79 6.68 10.29
CA LYS A 53 3.41 7.57 9.19
C LYS A 53 2.01 8.14 9.42
N GLY A 54 1.70 9.24 8.73
CA GLY A 54 0.32 9.72 8.59
C GLY A 54 -0.51 8.75 7.74
N PHE A 55 -1.84 8.84 7.84
CA PHE A 55 -2.77 7.96 7.14
C PHE A 55 -3.95 8.73 6.53
N ILE A 56 -4.59 8.11 5.55
CA ILE A 56 -5.79 8.63 4.88
C ILE A 56 -6.93 7.66 5.16
N CYS A 57 -8.03 8.15 5.73
CA CYS A 57 -9.25 7.38 5.94
C CYS A 57 -10.20 7.53 4.75
N LYS A 58 -10.90 6.44 4.40
CA LYS A 58 -12.01 6.46 3.44
C LYS A 58 -13.24 5.93 4.15
N MET A 59 -14.33 6.68 4.10
CA MET A 59 -15.64 6.24 4.58
C MET A 59 -16.57 5.99 3.40
N PRO A 60 -17.55 5.08 3.54
CA PRO A 60 -18.70 5.01 2.63
C PRO A 60 -19.41 6.36 2.57
N LYS A 61 -20.06 6.63 1.44
CA LYS A 61 -20.93 7.80 1.30
C LYS A 61 -22.26 7.55 2.01
#